data_AF-A0A2E6MSR1-F1
#
_entry.id   AF-A0A2E6MSR1-F1
#
_cell.length_a   1.000
_cell.length_b   1.000
_cell.length_c   1.000
_cell.angle_alpha   90.00
_cell.angle_beta   90.00
_cell.angle_gamma   90.00
#
_symmetry.space_group_name_H-M   'P 1'
#
loop_
_entity.id
_entity.type
_entity.pdbx_description
1 polymer ?
#
loop_
_entity_poly.entity_id
_entity_poly.type
_entity_poly.pdbx_seq_one_letter_code
_entity_poly.pdbx_strand_id
1 'polypeptide(L)'
;MPIPEKIIIPANRDPGDNHFAISLVKSVFRFVASGSLIWAGYILWSANEYTDIFIADSGFLIMCAGAVFFLAEVLGIIEEIV
;
A
#
# COMPACT_ATOMS: atom_id res chain seq x y z
N MET A 1 -43.31 0.05 -29.05
CA MET A 1 -42.07 -0.73 -29.21
C MET A 1 -41.36 -0.77 -27.85
N PRO A 2 -40.70 -1.88 -27.47
CA PRO A 2 -39.83 -1.90 -26.29
C PRO A 2 -38.63 -0.97 -26.51
N ILE A 3 -38.23 -0.24 -25.48
CA ILE A 3 -37.03 0.60 -25.52
C ILE A 3 -35.81 -0.33 -25.47
N PRO A 4 -34.83 -0.19 -26.38
CA PRO A 4 -33.64 -1.04 -26.37
C PRO A 4 -32.83 -0.80 -25.09
N GLU A 5 -32.47 -1.87 -24.40
CA GLU A 5 -31.64 -1.85 -23.20
C GLU A 5 -30.18 -1.59 -23.60
N LYS A 6 -29.53 -0.65 -22.90
CA LYS A 6 -28.10 -0.41 -23.08
C LYS A 6 -27.33 -1.51 -22.35
N ILE A 7 -26.92 -2.56 -23.08
CA ILE A 7 -26.04 -3.59 -22.55
C ILE A 7 -24.65 -2.98 -22.38
N ILE A 8 -24.28 -2.71 -21.12
CA ILE A 8 -22.93 -2.24 -20.79
C ILE A 8 -22.01 -3.45 -20.81
N ILE A 9 -21.26 -3.62 -21.89
CA ILE A 9 -20.19 -4.61 -21.98
C ILE A 9 -18.97 -3.97 -21.31
N PRO A 10 -18.39 -4.57 -20.25
CA PRO A 10 -17.17 -4.05 -19.65
C PRO A 10 -16.08 -4.03 -20.72
N ALA A 11 -15.37 -2.91 -20.83
CA ALA A 11 -14.22 -2.83 -21.71
C ALA A 11 -13.19 -3.88 -21.31
N ASN A 12 -12.55 -4.51 -22.30
CA ASN A 12 -11.44 -5.43 -22.04
C ASN A 12 -10.38 -4.69 -21.20
N ARG A 13 -9.80 -5.34 -20.17
CA ARG A 13 -8.75 -4.76 -19.33
C ARG A 13 -7.59 -4.42 -20.26
N ASP A 14 -7.48 -3.18 -20.68
CA ASP A 14 -6.42 -2.73 -21.58
C ASP A 14 -5.18 -2.50 -20.71
N PRO A 15 -4.18 -3.39 -20.74
CA PRO A 15 -2.99 -3.30 -19.89
C PRO A 15 -1.98 -2.34 -20.50
N GLY A 16 -2.44 -1.35 -21.29
CA GLY A 16 -1.58 -0.41 -21.98
C GLY A 16 -0.66 0.33 -21.00
N ASP A 17 0.53 0.72 -21.49
CA ASP A 17 1.64 1.30 -20.70
C ASP A 17 1.22 2.47 -19.78
N ASN A 18 0.17 3.21 -20.14
CA ASN A 18 -0.38 4.29 -19.32
C ASN A 18 -1.01 3.79 -18.01
N HIS A 19 -1.66 2.62 -18.01
CA HIS A 19 -2.23 2.03 -16.80
C HIS A 19 -1.13 1.57 -15.85
N PHE A 20 -0.09 0.92 -16.39
CA PHE A 20 1.09 0.51 -15.65
C PHE A 20 1.87 1.70 -15.06
N ALA A 21 2.05 2.78 -15.82
CA ALA A 21 2.72 3.98 -15.33
C ALA A 21 1.95 4.61 -14.15
N ILE A 22 0.61 4.64 -14.21
CA ILE A 22 -0.23 5.16 -13.13
C ILE A 22 -0.17 4.25 -11.89
N SER A 23 -0.15 2.93 -12.03
CA SER A 23 0.01 2.02 -10.90
C SER A 23 1.40 2.12 -10.28
N LEU A 24 2.45 2.30 -11.08
CA LEU A 24 3.80 2.56 -10.58
C LEU A 24 3.88 3.85 -9.76
N VAL A 25 3.27 4.94 -10.21
CA VAL A 25 3.24 6.19 -9.44
C VAL A 25 2.52 6.00 -8.11
N LYS A 26 1.37 5.30 -8.09
CA LYS A 26 0.67 4.96 -6.85
C LYS A 26 1.55 4.13 -5.91
N SER A 27 2.34 3.23 -6.47
CA SER A 27 3.28 2.39 -5.72
C SER A 27 4.33 3.20 -4.98
N VAL A 28 4.92 4.21 -5.63
CA VAL A 28 5.90 5.11 -4.99
C VAL A 28 5.32 5.78 -3.74
N PHE A 29 4.09 6.30 -3.81
CA PHE A 29 3.44 6.89 -2.63
C PHE A 29 3.23 5.88 -1.50
N ARG A 30 2.89 4.63 -1.83
CA ARG A 30 2.71 3.57 -0.84
C ARG A 30 4.03 3.12 -0.22
N PHE A 31 5.13 3.09 -0.97
CA PHE A 31 6.45 2.86 -0.42
C PHE A 31 6.90 3.97 0.53
N VAL A 32 6.65 5.24 0.17
CA VAL A 32 6.94 6.37 1.07
C VAL A 32 6.11 6.26 2.36
N ALA A 33 4.83 5.91 2.26
CA ALA A 33 3.98 5.71 3.43
C ALA A 33 4.46 4.54 4.31
N SER A 34 4.82 3.41 3.70
CA SER A 34 5.40 2.26 4.37
C SER A 34 6.70 2.62 5.10
N GLY A 35 7.64 3.31 4.42
CA GLY A 35 8.88 3.78 5.03
C GLY A 35 8.64 4.76 6.17
N SER A 36 7.65 5.65 6.03
CA SER A 36 7.26 6.59 7.08
C SER A 36 6.69 5.88 8.31
N LEU A 37 5.89 4.83 8.13
CA LEU A 37 5.42 3.98 9.23
C LEU A 37 6.58 3.28 9.93
N ILE A 38 7.51 2.68 9.17
CA ILE A 38 8.69 2.05 9.76
C ILE A 38 9.51 3.06 10.58
N TRP A 39 9.76 4.24 10.02
CA TRP A 39 10.52 5.28 10.69
C TRP A 39 9.82 5.81 11.95
N ALA A 40 8.51 6.09 11.86
CA ALA A 40 7.72 6.52 13.01
C ALA A 40 7.67 5.47 14.12
N GLY A 41 7.49 4.21 13.76
CA GLY A 41 7.52 3.10 14.71
C GLY A 41 8.89 2.96 15.39
N TYR A 42 9.98 3.13 14.63
CA TYR A 42 11.34 3.11 15.18
C TYR A 42 11.59 4.24 16.17
N ILE A 43 11.13 5.46 15.86
CA ILE A 43 11.21 6.60 16.80
C ILE A 43 10.47 6.28 18.09
N LEU A 44 9.23 5.80 18.00
CA LEU A 44 8.42 5.48 19.18
C LEU A 44 9.03 4.34 20.01
N TRP A 45 9.52 3.30 19.34
CA TRP A 45 10.17 2.17 20.00
C TRP A 45 11.48 2.58 20.70
N SER A 46 12.30 3.41 20.04
CA SER A 46 13.60 3.87 20.56
C SER A 46 13.49 4.98 21.62
N ALA A 47 12.43 5.79 21.58
CA ALA A 47 12.18 6.86 22.55
C ALA A 47 11.56 6.37 23.87
N ASN A 48 11.29 5.07 24.03
CA ASN A 48 10.74 4.54 25.27
C ASN A 48 11.81 4.51 26.38
N GLU A 49 11.52 5.10 27.54
CA GLU A 49 12.37 5.04 28.74
C GLU A 49 11.99 3.85 29.65
N TYR A 50 11.89 2.64 29.09
CA TYR A 50 11.65 1.34 29.77
C TYR A 50 10.44 1.26 30.71
N THR A 51 9.60 2.29 30.76
CA THR A 51 8.46 2.45 31.68
C THR A 51 7.12 2.51 30.95
N ASP A 52 7.13 2.87 29.66
CA ASP A 52 5.94 2.97 28.83
C ASP A 52 5.88 1.81 27.82
N ILE A 53 5.47 0.65 28.34
CA ILE A 53 5.26 -0.59 27.56
C ILE A 53 4.30 -0.34 26.39
N PHE A 54 3.28 0.50 26.59
CA PHE A 54 2.30 0.78 25.54
C PHE A 54 2.94 1.49 24.35
N ILE A 55 3.80 2.49 24.59
CA ILE A 55 4.53 3.20 23.53
C ILE A 55 5.54 2.26 22.83
N ALA A 56 6.27 1.45 23.60
CA ALA A 56 7.27 0.53 23.06
C ALA A 56 6.63 -0.52 22.12
N ASP A 57 5.57 -1.19 22.59
CA ASP A 57 4.87 -2.22 21.82
C ASP A 57 4.14 -1.61 20.62
N SER A 58 3.53 -0.44 20.78
CA SER A 58 2.92 0.29 19.66
C SER A 58 3.94 0.67 18.60
N GLY A 59 5.13 1.16 19.00
CA GLY A 59 6.23 1.48 18.09
C GLY A 59 6.70 0.25 17.30
N PHE A 60 6.87 -0.89 17.99
CA PHE A 60 7.21 -2.15 17.35
C PHE A 60 6.13 -2.60 16.35
N LEU A 61 4.86 -2.57 16.74
CA LEU A 61 3.75 -2.95 15.87
C LEU A 61 3.61 -2.02 14.65
N ILE A 62 3.87 -0.72 14.82
CA ILE A 62 3.88 0.25 13.72
C ILE A 62 5.03 -0.05 12.74
N MET A 63 6.22 -0.42 13.23
CA MET A 63 7.31 -0.88 12.36
C MET A 63 6.92 -2.12 11.56
N CYS A 64 6.34 -3.13 12.23
CA CYS A 64 5.86 -4.34 11.58
C CYS A 64 4.78 -4.02 10.53
N ALA A 65 3.84 -3.13 10.83
CA ALA A 65 2.80 -2.71 9.88
C ALA A 65 3.42 -2.07 8.63
N GLY A 66 4.38 -1.17 8.80
CA GLY A 66 5.10 -0.57 7.68
C GLY A 66 5.83 -1.62 6.83
N ALA A 67 6.48 -2.61 7.46
CA ALA A 67 7.15 -3.70 6.75
C ALA A 67 6.16 -4.60 5.98
N VAL A 68 5.02 -4.94 6.57
CA VAL A 68 3.99 -5.74 5.90
C VAL A 68 3.38 -4.97 4.72
N PHE A 69 3.15 -3.66 4.86
CA PHE A 69 2.69 -2.83 3.74
C PHE A 69 3.72 -2.73 2.61
N PHE A 70 5.01 -2.72 2.92
CA PHE A 70 6.06 -2.80 1.90
C PHE A 70 5.93 -4.09 1.08
N LEU A 71 5.82 -5.23 1.78
CA LEU A 71 5.68 -6.54 1.13
C LEU A 71 4.40 -6.63 0.30
N ALA A 72 3.28 -6.11 0.82
CA ALA A 72 2.02 -6.05 0.10
C ALA A 72 2.13 -5.21 -1.18
N GLU A 73 2.87 -4.10 -1.15
CA GLU A 73 3.07 -3.28 -2.33
C GLU A 73 3.97 -3.97 -3.38
N VAL A 74 5.02 -4.68 -2.96
CA VAL A 74 5.83 -5.50 -3.87
C VAL A 74 4.96 -6.55 -4.56
N LEU A 75 4.09 -7.22 -3.82
CA LEU A 75 3.12 -8.17 -4.40
C LEU A 75 2.17 -7.47 -5.39
N GLY A 76 1.65 -6.29 -5.05
CA GLY A 76 0.77 -5.52 -5.92
C GLY A 76 1.43 -5.09 -7.24
N ILE A 77 2.73 -4.76 -7.23
CA ILE A 77 3.47 -4.49 -8.46
C ILE A 77 3.66 -5.77 -9.28
N ILE A 78 4.00 -6.89 -8.63
CA ILE A 78 4.15 -8.18 -9.32
C ILE A 78 2.84 -8.57 -10.02
N GLU A 79 1.70 -8.40 -9.35
CA GLU A 79 0.36 -8.65 -9.91
C GLU A 79 0.02 -7.74 -11.12
N GLU A 80 0.63 -6.57 -11.22
CA GLU A 80 0.42 -5.66 -12.34
C GLU A 80 1.34 -5.97 -13.53
N ILE A 81 2.48 -6.64 -13.30
CA ILE A 81 3.44 -7.02 -14.34
C ILE A 81 3.06 -8.35 -15.02
N VAL A 82 2.41 -9.27 -14.29
CA VAL A 82 2.00 -10.61 -14.75
C VAL A 82 0.66 -10.56 -15.48
#